data_AF-A0A8J5QIP5-F1
#
_entry.id   AF-A0A8J5QIP5-F1
#
_cell.length_a   1.000
_cell.length_b   1.000
_cell.length_c   1.000
_cell.angle_alpha   90.00
_cell.angle_beta   90.00
_cell.angle_gamma   90.00
#
_symmetry.space_group_name_H-M   'P 1'
#
loop_
_entity.id
_entity.type
_entity.pdbx_description
1 polymer ?
#
loop_
_entity_poly.entity_id
_entity_poly.type
_entity_poly.pdbx_seq_one_letter_code
_entity_poly.pdbx_strand_id
1 'polypeptide(L)'
;MSRADYLSKYLNSSSQEDNNNKKQKKKKKSKKHEISTLESNIIVEKPDYHQLEDNGNEEILEDIESSEYNEHMPVKVDIPTKKINRGFKRIDTGTTVDSSLTHPSKEQKVQQETVYRDSSGRIIDIEARKAQFEADKLQQEESKKVTEIRSTPEEQIRQEKQSFKQKLSNFEDPLLSFQDEKKEVFEDANFSKFVYNKGINPPNRFGIPAGYFWDGIDRSNGFEELMMRKQTETSFKKLDSSINETYELDYD
;
A
#
# COMPACT_ATOMS: atom_id res chain seq x y z
N MET A 1 8.81 -4.41 -26.46
CA MET A 1 7.71 -3.49 -26.10
C MET A 1 8.19 -2.63 -24.94
N SER A 2 8.23 -1.31 -25.11
CA SER A 2 8.68 -0.38 -24.06
C SER A 2 7.60 -0.23 -22.98
N ARG A 3 7.98 0.08 -21.74
CA ARG A 3 7.04 0.40 -20.65
C ARG A 3 6.10 1.55 -21.03
N ALA A 4 6.58 2.50 -21.84
CA ALA A 4 5.77 3.58 -22.41
C ALA A 4 4.68 3.07 -23.37
N ASP A 5 4.99 2.01 -24.13
CA ASP A 5 4.11 1.38 -25.13
C ASP A 5 3.02 0.51 -24.47
N TYR A 6 3.32 -0.04 -23.29
CA TYR A 6 2.31 -0.72 -22.47
C TYR A 6 1.38 0.28 -21.81
N LEU A 7 1.90 1.39 -21.27
CA LEU A 7 1.11 2.41 -20.61
C LEU A 7 0.19 3.19 -21.57
N SER A 8 0.64 3.46 -22.80
CA SER A 8 -0.20 4.13 -23.80
C SER A 8 -1.50 3.37 -24.10
N LYS A 9 -1.45 2.04 -24.11
CA LYS A 9 -2.61 1.18 -24.35
C LYS A 9 -3.70 1.30 -23.29
N TYR A 10 -3.34 1.62 -22.05
CA TYR A 10 -4.29 1.74 -20.93
C TYR A 10 -4.62 3.20 -20.58
N LEU A 11 -3.73 4.14 -20.89
CA LEU A 11 -3.96 5.56 -20.61
C LEU A 11 -4.77 6.26 -21.70
N ASN A 12 -4.71 5.81 -22.97
CA ASN A 12 -5.52 6.41 -24.04
C ASN A 12 -6.99 5.96 -24.03
N SER A 13 -7.37 4.93 -23.25
CA SER A 13 -8.76 4.46 -23.21
C SER A 13 -9.65 5.25 -22.26
N SER A 14 -9.12 6.17 -21.45
CA SER A 14 -9.88 6.95 -20.47
C SER A 14 -10.21 8.38 -20.92
N SER A 15 -9.83 8.79 -22.14
CA SER A 15 -9.96 10.19 -22.60
C SER A 15 -10.69 10.38 -23.93
N GLN A 16 -11.49 9.40 -24.38
CA GLN A 16 -12.47 9.62 -25.46
C GLN A 16 -13.79 8.94 -25.11
N GLU A 17 -14.60 9.62 -24.29
CA GLU A 17 -16.04 9.58 -24.50
C GLU A 17 -16.37 10.56 -25.61
N ASP A 18 -16.71 10.04 -26.79
CA ASP A 18 -17.68 10.72 -27.64
C ASP A 18 -18.49 9.73 -28.48
N ASN A 19 -19.79 9.83 -28.24
CA ASN A 19 -20.94 9.53 -29.08
C ASN A 19 -20.66 9.10 -30.53
N ASN A 20 -21.01 7.84 -30.82
CA ASN A 20 -21.72 7.32 -32.01
C ASN A 20 -21.07 6.05 -32.56
N ASN A 21 -21.67 4.89 -32.25
CA ASN A 21 -21.85 3.82 -33.23
C ASN A 21 -22.93 2.83 -32.77
N LYS A 22 -24.18 3.09 -33.17
CA LYS A 22 -25.24 2.07 -33.24
C LYS A 22 -24.85 1.05 -34.31
N LYS A 23 -24.34 -0.11 -33.89
CA LYS A 23 -24.38 -1.33 -34.70
C LYS A 23 -25.07 -2.47 -33.94
N GLN A 24 -26.03 -3.03 -34.65
CA GLN A 24 -27.10 -3.93 -34.25
C GLN A 24 -26.61 -5.18 -33.50
N LYS A 25 -27.13 -5.42 -32.29
CA LYS A 25 -27.04 -6.74 -31.63
C LYS A 25 -28.35 -7.50 -31.86
N LYS A 26 -28.28 -8.53 -32.72
CA LYS A 26 -29.32 -9.54 -32.91
C LYS A 26 -29.47 -10.36 -31.62
N LYS A 27 -30.70 -10.42 -31.08
CA LYS A 27 -31.07 -11.34 -29.99
C LYS A 27 -30.99 -12.79 -30.50
N LYS A 28 -30.11 -13.62 -29.92
CA LYS A 28 -30.19 -15.08 -30.01
C LYS A 28 -30.55 -15.63 -28.63
N LYS A 29 -31.69 -16.33 -28.58
CA LYS A 29 -32.15 -17.12 -27.43
C LYS A 29 -31.19 -18.30 -27.24
N SER A 30 -30.61 -18.45 -26.05
CA SER A 30 -29.85 -19.66 -25.68
C SER A 30 -30.76 -20.65 -24.95
N LYS A 31 -30.88 -21.84 -25.55
CA LYS A 31 -31.44 -23.07 -24.96
C LYS A 31 -30.61 -23.46 -23.72
N LYS A 32 -31.29 -23.87 -22.65
CA LYS A 32 -30.70 -24.55 -21.50
C LYS A 32 -30.18 -25.92 -21.96
N HIS A 33 -28.93 -26.23 -21.64
CA HIS A 33 -28.42 -27.59 -21.65
C HIS A 33 -28.31 -28.07 -20.20
N GLU A 34 -28.92 -29.21 -19.94
CA GLU A 34 -28.79 -29.98 -18.70
C GLU A 34 -27.35 -30.49 -18.57
N ILE A 35 -26.77 -30.36 -17.39
CA ILE A 35 -25.48 -30.95 -17.04
C ILE A 35 -25.74 -32.03 -16.01
N SER A 36 -25.39 -33.24 -16.43
CA SER A 36 -25.38 -34.50 -15.70
C SER A 36 -24.68 -34.37 -14.34
N THR A 37 -25.37 -34.81 -13.29
CA THR A 37 -24.82 -35.07 -11.96
C THR A 37 -23.82 -36.23 -12.03
N LEU A 38 -22.53 -35.92 -11.89
CA LEU A 38 -21.52 -36.90 -11.47
C LEU A 38 -21.29 -36.67 -9.98
N GLU A 39 -21.57 -37.71 -9.21
CA GLU A 39 -21.46 -37.75 -7.75
C GLU A 39 -19.99 -37.63 -7.33
N SER A 40 -19.66 -36.57 -6.57
CA SER A 40 -18.40 -36.47 -5.85
C SER A 40 -18.68 -36.58 -4.35
N ASN A 41 -18.18 -37.65 -3.72
CA ASN A 41 -18.23 -37.87 -2.28
C ASN A 41 -17.28 -36.88 -1.57
N ILE A 42 -17.77 -35.70 -1.23
CA ILE A 42 -17.08 -34.76 -0.33
C ILE A 42 -17.99 -34.58 0.88
N ILE A 43 -17.62 -35.21 1.99
CA ILE A 43 -18.25 -35.03 3.30
C ILE A 43 -17.72 -33.71 3.85
N VAL A 44 -18.59 -32.70 3.94
CA VAL A 44 -18.31 -31.44 4.65
C VAL A 44 -18.89 -31.60 6.05
N GLU A 45 -18.04 -31.94 7.01
CA GLU A 45 -18.40 -31.91 8.42
C GLU A 45 -18.54 -30.45 8.86
N LYS A 46 -19.76 -30.06 9.25
CA LYS A 46 -20.00 -28.75 9.88
C LYS A 46 -19.63 -28.86 11.35
N PRO A 47 -18.83 -27.95 11.93
CA PRO A 47 -18.63 -27.94 13.36
C PRO A 47 -19.96 -27.56 14.04
N ASP A 48 -20.39 -28.42 14.95
CA ASP A 48 -21.59 -28.26 15.76
C ASP A 48 -21.30 -27.21 16.85
N TYR A 49 -21.98 -26.06 16.79
CA TYR A 49 -21.88 -25.05 17.84
C TYR A 49 -22.80 -25.46 18.98
N HIS A 50 -22.27 -26.25 19.91
CA HIS A 50 -22.93 -26.49 21.19
C HIS A 50 -23.10 -25.16 21.94
N GLN A 51 -24.35 -24.85 22.27
CA GLN A 51 -24.76 -23.75 23.13
C GLN A 51 -24.14 -23.93 24.52
N LEU A 52 -23.39 -22.93 24.97
CA LEU A 52 -22.93 -22.84 26.35
C LEU A 52 -24.07 -22.26 27.18
N GLU A 53 -24.70 -23.10 27.99
CA GLU A 53 -25.59 -22.65 29.07
C GLU A 53 -24.73 -22.15 30.24
N ASP A 54 -25.08 -20.95 30.73
CA ASP A 54 -24.60 -20.36 31.96
C ASP A 54 -24.81 -21.32 33.13
N ASN A 55 -23.71 -21.75 33.75
CA ASN A 55 -23.72 -22.26 35.11
C ASN A 55 -22.47 -21.73 35.81
N GLY A 56 -22.69 -20.76 36.71
CA GLY A 56 -21.65 -20.16 37.52
C GLY A 56 -20.92 -21.19 38.37
N ASN A 57 -19.59 -21.13 38.29
CA ASN A 57 -18.65 -21.47 39.35
C ASN A 57 -17.37 -20.68 39.07
N GLU A 58 -16.88 -20.02 40.11
CA GLU A 58 -15.67 -19.22 40.12
C GLU A 58 -14.41 -20.07 39.93
N GLU A 59 -13.35 -19.38 39.51
CA GLU A 59 -11.92 -19.62 39.78
C GLU A 59 -11.05 -20.25 38.68
N ILE A 60 -9.89 -19.58 38.51
CA ILE A 60 -8.66 -19.93 37.78
C ILE A 60 -8.60 -19.48 36.31
N LEU A 61 -8.26 -18.21 36.12
CA LEU A 61 -7.79 -17.65 34.86
C LEU A 61 -6.26 -17.45 34.96
N GLU A 62 -5.50 -18.48 34.57
CA GLU A 62 -4.04 -18.41 34.39
C GLU A 62 -3.73 -18.35 32.88
N ASP A 63 -3.10 -17.24 32.49
CA ASP A 63 -2.04 -17.12 31.48
C ASP A 63 -2.11 -18.00 30.23
N ILE A 64 -2.80 -17.50 29.20
CA ILE A 64 -2.44 -17.82 27.81
C ILE A 64 -2.16 -16.50 27.10
N GLU A 65 -0.88 -16.15 27.11
CA GLU A 65 -0.30 -15.10 26.29
C GLU A 65 -0.82 -15.20 24.86
N SER A 66 -1.34 -14.06 24.39
CA SER A 66 -1.65 -13.78 23.00
C SER A 66 -0.38 -13.95 22.16
N SER A 67 -0.12 -15.17 21.70
CA SER A 67 0.81 -15.38 20.60
C SER A 67 0.19 -14.78 19.34
N GLU A 68 0.72 -13.61 19.02
CA GLU A 68 0.56 -12.82 17.82
C GLU A 68 0.42 -13.69 16.56
N TYR A 69 -0.82 -13.83 16.08
CA TYR A 69 -1.11 -14.35 14.74
C TYR A 69 -0.65 -13.31 13.71
N ASN A 70 0.66 -13.26 13.46
CA ASN A 70 1.22 -12.52 12.34
C ASN A 70 0.88 -13.26 11.04
N GLU A 71 -0.22 -12.86 10.40
CA GLU A 71 -0.70 -13.35 9.09
C GLU A 71 0.36 -13.24 7.96
N HIS A 72 1.43 -12.47 8.23
CA HIS A 72 2.56 -12.25 7.33
C HIS A 72 3.77 -13.15 7.61
N MET A 73 3.69 -14.09 8.56
CA MET A 73 4.82 -14.98 8.84
C MET A 73 4.98 -15.99 7.68
N PRO A 74 6.16 -16.09 7.04
CA PRO A 74 6.35 -16.98 5.92
C PRO A 74 6.15 -18.43 6.37
N VAL A 75 5.15 -19.09 5.79
CA VAL A 75 4.90 -20.52 5.99
C VAL A 75 6.11 -21.29 5.49
N LYS A 76 6.84 -21.93 6.41
CA LYS A 76 7.93 -22.85 6.06
C LYS A 76 7.29 -24.10 5.44
N VAL A 77 7.31 -24.18 4.12
CA VAL A 77 6.91 -25.38 3.39
C VAL A 77 8.13 -26.32 3.38
N ASP A 78 8.03 -27.46 4.06
CA ASP A 78 9.04 -28.51 4.00
C ASP A 78 9.02 -29.15 2.62
N ILE A 79 9.87 -28.63 1.72
CA ILE A 79 10.07 -29.23 0.41
C ILE A 79 10.89 -30.51 0.62
N PRO A 80 10.38 -31.70 0.25
CA PRO A 80 11.16 -32.93 0.36
C PRO A 80 12.42 -32.78 -0.49
N THR A 81 13.58 -32.84 0.18
CA THR A 81 14.90 -32.69 -0.43
C THR A 81 14.99 -33.57 -1.67
N LYS A 82 15.25 -32.94 -2.83
CA LYS A 82 15.44 -33.59 -4.13
C LYS A 82 16.34 -34.82 -3.94
N LYS A 83 15.80 -36.02 -4.17
CA LYS A 83 16.55 -37.28 -4.06
C LYS A 83 17.83 -37.15 -4.88
N ILE A 84 18.97 -37.14 -4.20
CA ILE A 84 20.29 -37.13 -4.84
C ILE A 84 20.39 -38.47 -5.58
N ASN A 85 20.51 -38.41 -6.90
CA ASN A 85 20.67 -39.59 -7.74
C ASN A 85 21.94 -40.31 -7.29
N ARG A 86 21.80 -41.44 -6.57
CA ARG A 86 22.91 -42.35 -6.29
C ARG A 86 23.39 -42.85 -7.65
N GLY A 87 24.65 -42.59 -8.00
CA GLY A 87 25.21 -42.84 -9.33
C GLY A 87 25.00 -44.28 -9.85
N PHE A 88 25.28 -44.48 -11.14
CA PHE A 88 25.08 -45.77 -11.81
C PHE A 88 26.04 -46.83 -11.22
N LYS A 89 25.49 -47.91 -10.64
CA LYS A 89 26.27 -49.06 -10.16
C LYS A 89 26.66 -49.95 -11.34
N ARG A 90 27.94 -50.29 -11.46
CA ARG A 90 28.40 -51.25 -12.47
C ARG A 90 28.00 -52.68 -12.05
N ILE A 91 27.34 -53.42 -12.94
CA ILE A 91 26.81 -54.77 -12.66
C ILE A 91 27.90 -55.82 -12.40
N ASP A 92 29.12 -55.62 -12.90
CA ASP A 92 30.17 -56.64 -12.82
C ASP A 92 31.03 -56.55 -11.55
N THR A 93 31.15 -55.36 -10.94
CA THR A 93 32.07 -55.12 -9.81
C THR A 93 31.43 -54.42 -8.61
N GLY A 94 30.13 -54.06 -8.70
CA GLY A 94 29.38 -53.45 -7.59
C GLY A 94 29.84 -52.05 -7.18
N THR A 95 30.87 -51.49 -7.82
CA THR A 95 31.43 -50.17 -7.52
C THR A 95 30.56 -49.05 -8.10
N THR A 96 30.20 -48.07 -7.25
CA THR A 96 29.53 -46.84 -7.65
C THR A 96 30.55 -45.89 -8.24
N VAL A 97 30.40 -45.53 -9.52
CA VAL A 97 31.25 -44.52 -10.15
C VAL A 97 30.66 -43.16 -9.81
N ASP A 98 31.26 -42.46 -8.84
CA ASP A 98 30.95 -41.06 -8.59
C ASP A 98 31.54 -40.24 -9.75
N SER A 99 30.67 -39.60 -10.53
CA SER A 99 31.04 -38.80 -11.70
C SER A 99 31.76 -37.48 -11.36
N SER A 100 32.30 -37.36 -10.14
CA SER A 100 32.88 -36.12 -9.60
C SER A 100 34.38 -35.98 -9.78
N LEU A 101 35.09 -37.01 -10.30
CA LEU A 101 36.57 -37.02 -10.27
C LEU A 101 37.30 -37.34 -11.58
N THR A 102 36.64 -37.20 -12.73
CA THR A 102 37.33 -37.28 -14.04
C THR A 102 37.04 -36.07 -14.89
N HIS A 103 37.59 -34.92 -14.47
CA HIS A 103 38.00 -33.92 -15.43
C HIS A 103 39.38 -34.33 -15.94
N PRO A 104 39.55 -34.79 -17.19
CA PRO A 104 40.88 -34.93 -17.77
C PRO A 104 41.56 -33.56 -17.67
N SER A 105 42.81 -33.59 -17.21
CA SER A 105 43.73 -32.44 -17.16
C SER A 105 43.51 -31.54 -18.37
N LYS A 106 42.96 -30.33 -18.11
CA LYS A 106 42.72 -29.31 -19.13
C LYS A 106 44.08 -28.92 -19.72
N GLU A 107 44.46 -29.56 -20.81
CA GLU A 107 45.29 -28.91 -21.81
C GLU A 107 44.63 -27.57 -22.14
N GLN A 108 45.41 -26.49 -22.05
CA GLN A 108 44.99 -25.14 -22.33
C GLN A 108 44.65 -25.01 -23.82
N LYS A 109 43.48 -25.52 -24.24
CA LYS A 109 42.86 -25.08 -25.47
C LYS A 109 42.54 -23.61 -25.25
N VAL A 110 43.21 -22.73 -26.00
CA VAL A 110 42.87 -21.31 -26.09
C VAL A 110 41.39 -21.25 -26.44
N GLN A 111 40.56 -20.95 -25.45
CA GLN A 111 39.11 -20.89 -25.63
C GLN A 111 38.85 -19.65 -26.48
N GLN A 112 38.09 -19.82 -27.55
CA GLN A 112 37.70 -18.72 -28.43
C GLN A 112 36.90 -17.71 -27.61
N GLU A 113 37.25 -16.44 -27.69
CA GLU A 113 36.59 -15.37 -26.94
C GLU A 113 35.13 -15.22 -27.38
N THR A 114 34.20 -15.22 -26.42
CA THR A 114 32.77 -15.01 -26.68
C THR A 114 32.48 -13.52 -26.79
N VAL A 115 32.18 -13.05 -28.01
CA VAL A 115 31.78 -11.67 -28.27
C VAL A 115 30.27 -11.51 -28.11
N TYR A 116 29.85 -10.65 -27.19
CA TYR A 116 28.43 -10.35 -26.97
C TYR A 116 27.98 -9.20 -27.87
N ARG A 117 26.81 -9.36 -28.50
CA ARG A 117 26.23 -8.38 -29.42
C ARG A 117 24.83 -7.98 -28.99
N ASP A 118 24.44 -6.73 -29.25
CA ASP A 118 23.06 -6.27 -29.06
C ASP A 118 22.14 -6.78 -30.18
N SER A 119 20.83 -6.52 -30.05
CA SER A 119 19.84 -6.88 -31.07
C SER A 119 20.08 -6.17 -32.42
N SER A 120 20.92 -5.15 -32.47
CA SER A 120 21.36 -4.47 -33.70
C SER A 120 22.68 -5.03 -34.26
N GLY A 121 23.27 -6.02 -33.59
CA GLY A 121 24.51 -6.67 -33.98
C GLY A 121 25.79 -5.92 -33.56
N ARG A 122 25.69 -4.81 -32.82
CA ARG A 122 26.86 -4.08 -32.29
C ARG A 122 27.45 -4.84 -31.12
N ILE A 123 28.78 -4.91 -31.09
CA ILE A 123 29.54 -5.55 -30.02
C ILE A 123 29.37 -4.72 -28.75
N ILE A 124 28.86 -5.34 -27.69
CA ILE A 124 28.68 -4.70 -26.39
C ILE A 124 29.82 -5.14 -25.49
N ASP A 125 30.50 -4.17 -24.90
CA ASP A 125 31.36 -4.42 -23.76
C ASP A 125 30.49 -4.67 -22.50
N ILE A 126 30.55 -5.89 -22.00
CA ILE A 126 29.72 -6.38 -20.88
C ILE A 126 30.10 -5.65 -19.59
N GLU A 127 31.39 -5.35 -19.42
CA GLU A 127 31.92 -4.72 -18.22
C GLU A 127 31.46 -3.27 -18.15
N ALA A 128 31.58 -2.54 -19.27
CA ALA A 128 31.08 -1.18 -19.37
C ALA A 128 29.57 -1.09 -19.12
N ARG A 129 28.78 -2.03 -19.68
CA ARG A 129 27.33 -2.07 -19.45
C ARG A 129 26.96 -2.39 -18.01
N LYS A 130 27.72 -3.29 -17.36
CA LYS A 130 27.53 -3.63 -15.95
C LYS A 130 27.87 -2.45 -15.04
N ALA A 131 28.98 -1.75 -15.31
CA ALA A 131 29.38 -0.56 -14.57
C ALA A 131 28.34 0.57 -14.69
N GLN A 132 27.79 0.80 -15.89
CA GLN A 132 26.69 1.75 -16.09
C GLN A 132 25.44 1.36 -15.29
N PHE A 133 25.05 0.08 -15.32
CA PHE A 133 23.89 -0.40 -14.57
C PHE A 133 24.09 -0.27 -13.05
N GLU A 134 25.29 -0.56 -12.54
CA GLU A 134 25.61 -0.38 -11.12
C GLU A 134 25.60 1.10 -10.72
N ALA A 135 26.12 2.00 -11.56
CA ALA A 135 26.07 3.44 -11.33
C ALA A 135 24.62 3.97 -11.30
N ASP A 136 23.80 3.59 -12.27
CA ASP A 136 22.38 3.97 -12.33
C ASP A 136 21.62 3.46 -11.10
N LYS A 137 21.90 2.21 -10.68
CA LYS A 137 21.30 1.62 -9.49
C LYS A 137 21.69 2.39 -8.23
N LEU A 138 22.97 2.73 -8.08
CA LEU A 138 23.48 3.49 -6.94
C LEU A 138 22.82 4.88 -6.86
N GLN A 139 22.74 5.58 -8.00
CA GLN A 139 22.09 6.89 -8.09
C GLN A 139 20.59 6.79 -7.73
N GLN A 140 19.92 5.72 -8.16
CA GLN A 140 18.52 5.51 -7.83
C GLN A 140 18.33 5.24 -6.33
N GLU A 141 19.21 4.45 -5.70
CA GLU A 141 19.20 4.24 -4.25
C GLU A 141 19.46 5.53 -3.46
N GLU A 142 20.41 6.37 -3.89
CA GLU A 142 20.64 7.69 -3.30
C GLU A 142 19.42 8.61 -3.44
N SER A 143 18.82 8.68 -4.63
CA SER A 143 17.61 9.50 -4.86
C SER A 143 16.43 9.05 -3.99
N LYS A 144 16.27 7.74 -3.78
CA LYS A 144 15.22 7.17 -2.93
C LYS A 144 15.47 7.52 -1.47
N LYS A 145 16.70 7.35 -0.97
CA LYS A 145 17.08 7.75 0.40
C LYS A 145 16.82 9.23 0.65
N VAL A 146 17.17 10.12 -0.29
CA VAL A 146 16.89 11.56 -0.19
C VAL A 146 15.38 11.85 -0.17
N THR A 147 14.59 11.07 -0.89
CA THR A 147 13.12 11.23 -0.92
C THR A 147 12.48 10.75 0.38
N GLU A 148 12.89 9.60 0.92
CA GLU A 148 12.43 9.05 2.20
C GLU A 148 12.75 9.98 3.38
N ILE A 149 13.89 10.69 3.35
CA ILE A 149 14.23 11.71 4.35
C ILE A 149 13.23 12.89 4.31
N ARG A 150 12.64 13.18 3.15
CA ARG A 150 11.64 14.25 2.98
C ARG A 150 10.22 13.83 3.31
N SER A 151 9.89 12.55 3.16
CA SER A 151 8.60 11.97 3.55
C SER A 151 8.84 10.88 4.57
N THR A 152 8.84 11.24 5.85
CA THR A 152 9.04 10.24 6.89
C THR A 152 7.87 9.25 6.88
N PRO A 153 8.11 7.94 7.04
CA PRO A 153 7.03 6.94 7.08
C PRO A 153 6.04 7.21 8.24
N GLU A 154 6.52 7.86 9.29
CA GLU A 154 5.71 8.31 10.43
C GLU A 154 4.68 9.38 10.03
N GLU A 155 5.03 10.27 9.11
CA GLU A 155 4.11 11.29 8.58
C GLU A 155 3.01 10.69 7.71
N GLN A 156 3.31 9.61 6.97
CA GLN A 156 2.32 8.88 6.18
C GLN A 156 1.31 8.14 7.08
N ILE A 157 1.79 7.41 8.10
CA ILE A 157 0.94 6.73 9.09
C ILE A 157 0.06 7.74 9.83
N ARG A 158 0.60 8.94 10.11
CA ARG A 158 -0.15 10.01 10.77
C ARG A 158 -1.30 10.52 9.91
N GLN A 159 -1.08 10.74 8.61
CA GLN A 159 -2.14 11.18 7.68
C GLN A 159 -3.29 10.16 7.61
N GLU A 160 -2.95 8.87 7.58
CA GLU A 160 -3.94 7.78 7.59
C GLU A 160 -4.77 7.78 8.89
N LYS A 161 -4.11 7.92 10.04
CA LYS A 161 -4.78 7.97 11.35
C LYS A 161 -5.66 9.20 11.56
N GLN A 162 -5.23 10.37 11.08
CA GLN A 162 -6.01 11.61 11.19
C GLN A 162 -7.34 11.52 10.45
N SER A 163 -7.37 10.81 9.32
CA SER A 163 -8.60 10.61 8.53
C SER A 163 -9.65 9.75 9.26
N PHE A 164 -9.24 8.98 10.28
CA PHE A 164 -10.10 8.02 11.00
C PHE A 164 -10.61 8.51 12.37
N LYS A 165 -10.13 9.65 12.89
CA LYS A 165 -10.57 10.13 14.22
C LYS A 165 -12.04 10.59 14.17
N GLN A 166 -12.93 9.85 14.84
CA GLN A 166 -14.32 10.27 15.05
C GLN A 166 -14.35 11.51 15.95
N LYS A 167 -15.00 12.58 15.48
CA LYS A 167 -15.23 13.81 16.26
C LYS A 167 -16.28 13.52 17.32
N LEU A 168 -15.85 13.09 18.50
CA LEU A 168 -16.77 12.71 19.59
C LEU A 168 -16.64 13.69 20.74
N SER A 169 -17.36 14.81 20.63
CA SER A 169 -17.85 15.53 21.81
C SER A 169 -19.06 16.35 21.40
N ASN A 170 -20.25 15.78 21.59
CA ASN A 170 -21.48 16.55 21.52
C ASN A 170 -21.51 17.46 22.75
N PHE A 171 -21.37 18.77 22.55
CA PHE A 171 -21.37 19.77 23.62
C PHE A 171 -22.67 19.74 24.46
N GLU A 172 -23.77 19.33 23.85
CA GLU A 172 -25.10 19.29 24.47
C GLU A 172 -25.41 18.01 25.27
N ASP A 173 -24.44 17.09 25.43
CA ASP A 173 -24.68 15.85 26.17
C ASP A 173 -24.55 16.09 27.70
N PRO A 174 -25.63 15.95 28.49
CA PRO A 174 -25.56 16.08 29.94
C PRO A 174 -24.75 14.96 30.60
N LEU A 175 -24.54 13.82 29.93
CA LEU A 175 -23.67 12.76 30.45
C LEU A 175 -22.20 13.16 30.43
N LEU A 176 -21.82 14.08 29.53
CA LEU A 176 -20.45 14.58 29.40
C LEU A 176 -19.98 15.36 30.64
N SER A 177 -20.89 15.98 31.40
CA SER A 177 -20.54 16.69 32.65
C SER A 177 -20.28 15.76 33.83
N PHE A 178 -20.69 14.49 33.74
CA PHE A 178 -20.47 13.48 34.79
C PHE A 178 -19.28 12.56 34.49
N GLN A 179 -18.69 12.64 33.28
CA GLN A 179 -17.43 11.96 32.99
C GLN A 179 -16.31 12.73 33.69
N ASP A 180 -15.65 12.10 34.67
CA ASP A 180 -14.46 12.63 35.31
C ASP A 180 -13.46 13.11 34.24
N GLU A 181 -12.83 14.27 34.47
CA GLU A 181 -11.96 15.00 33.52
C GLU A 181 -10.73 14.22 33.03
N LYS A 182 -10.61 12.93 33.34
CA LYS A 182 -9.73 11.96 32.68
C LYS A 182 -10.25 11.61 31.29
N LYS A 183 -10.64 12.62 30.52
CA LYS A 183 -10.50 12.50 29.08
C LYS A 183 -9.01 12.61 28.83
N GLU A 184 -8.35 11.45 28.86
CA GLU A 184 -7.22 11.16 28.00
C GLU A 184 -7.73 11.46 26.59
N VAL A 185 -7.77 12.74 26.21
CA VAL A 185 -7.89 13.10 24.82
C VAL A 185 -6.65 12.45 24.24
N PHE A 186 -6.84 11.37 23.49
CA PHE A 186 -5.82 10.76 22.65
C PHE A 186 -5.43 11.75 21.52
N GLU A 187 -5.23 13.03 21.87
CA GLU A 187 -4.22 13.88 21.30
C GLU A 187 -2.96 13.03 21.30
N ASP A 188 -2.34 12.89 20.14
CA ASP A 188 -1.12 12.10 20.04
C ASP A 188 -0.11 12.78 20.98
N ALA A 189 0.11 12.23 22.18
CA ALA A 189 0.84 12.91 23.26
C ALA A 189 2.26 13.30 22.81
N ASN A 190 2.81 12.50 21.89
CA ASN A 190 4.06 12.78 21.20
C ASN A 190 4.01 14.06 20.36
N PHE A 191 2.90 14.36 19.67
CA PHE A 191 2.75 15.57 18.87
C PHE A 191 2.43 16.79 19.75
N SER A 192 1.51 16.66 20.70
CA SER A 192 1.11 17.76 21.60
C SER A 192 2.31 18.31 22.40
N LYS A 193 3.27 17.45 22.78
CA LYS A 193 4.52 17.87 23.44
C LYS A 193 5.34 18.89 22.65
N PHE A 194 5.28 18.86 21.31
CA PHE A 194 6.05 19.75 20.44
C PHE A 194 5.20 20.90 19.88
N VAL A 195 4.00 21.12 20.39
CA VAL A 195 3.12 22.24 20.01
C VAL A 195 3.28 23.40 21.00
N TYR A 196 3.22 24.61 20.47
CA TYR A 196 3.19 25.84 21.26
C TYR A 196 1.93 25.88 22.15
N ASN A 197 2.13 26.06 23.45
CA ASN A 197 1.06 25.99 24.46
C ASN A 197 0.85 27.30 25.24
N LYS A 198 1.58 28.38 24.92
CA LYS A 198 1.57 29.63 25.71
C LYS A 198 0.55 30.67 25.23
N GLY A 199 -0.21 30.37 24.18
CA GLY A 199 -1.19 31.31 23.61
C GLY A 199 -1.87 30.77 22.36
N ILE A 200 -2.66 31.63 21.72
CA ILE A 200 -3.33 31.31 20.46
C ILE A 200 -2.32 31.32 19.31
N ASN A 201 -2.26 30.21 18.59
CA ASN A 201 -1.50 30.12 17.35
C ASN A 201 -2.24 30.85 16.21
N PRO A 202 -1.57 31.68 15.39
CA PRO A 202 -2.17 32.25 14.19
C PRO A 202 -2.75 31.15 13.28
N PRO A 203 -3.96 31.35 12.74
CA PRO A 203 -4.56 30.39 11.83
C PRO A 203 -3.78 30.37 10.51
N ASN A 204 -3.57 29.17 9.98
CA ASN A 204 -3.01 28.99 8.64
C ASN A 204 -3.92 28.08 7.82
N ARG A 205 -3.73 28.09 6.50
CA ARG A 205 -4.50 27.26 5.55
C ARG A 205 -4.44 25.76 5.81
N PHE A 206 -3.41 25.29 6.51
CA PHE A 206 -3.12 23.87 6.68
C PHE A 206 -3.51 23.34 8.08
N GLY A 207 -4.01 24.20 8.98
CA GLY A 207 -4.30 23.83 10.36
C GLY A 207 -3.07 23.37 11.17
N ILE A 208 -1.86 23.74 10.76
CA ILE A 208 -0.62 23.30 11.43
C ILE A 208 -0.39 24.20 12.65
N PRO A 209 -0.31 23.65 13.88
CA PRO A 209 -0.01 24.45 15.05
C PRO A 209 1.44 24.94 15.06
N ALA A 210 1.71 26.09 15.69
CA ALA A 210 3.07 26.54 15.95
C ALA A 210 3.84 25.52 16.81
N GLY A 211 5.14 25.41 16.58
CA GLY A 211 6.01 24.52 17.34
C GLY A 211 6.33 25.04 18.74
N TYR A 212 6.72 24.14 19.64
CA TYR A 212 7.02 24.42 21.05
C TYR A 212 7.98 25.59 21.29
N PHE A 213 8.96 25.78 20.41
CA PHE A 213 9.98 26.85 20.52
C PHE A 213 9.58 28.19 19.88
N TRP A 214 8.35 28.30 19.37
CA TRP A 214 7.87 29.58 18.86
C TRP A 214 7.73 30.59 20.00
N ASP A 215 8.06 31.85 19.74
CA ASP A 215 8.09 32.91 20.75
C ASP A 215 6.75 33.64 20.89
N GLY A 216 5.76 33.31 20.06
CA GLY A 216 4.44 33.95 20.04
C GLY A 216 4.37 35.23 19.22
N ILE A 217 5.49 35.67 18.61
CA ILE A 217 5.51 36.87 17.77
C ILE A 217 5.27 36.47 16.32
N ASP A 218 4.21 37.03 15.72
CA ASP A 218 3.96 36.87 14.29
C ASP A 218 4.97 37.67 13.46
N ARG A 219 5.69 36.97 12.59
CA ARG A 219 6.68 37.52 11.64
C ARG A 219 6.22 37.36 10.19
N SER A 220 4.92 37.17 9.98
CA SER A 220 4.34 37.02 8.64
C SER A 220 4.34 38.35 7.87
N ASN A 221 4.16 38.25 6.55
CA ASN A 221 3.89 39.38 5.68
C ASN A 221 2.38 39.67 5.53
N GLY A 222 1.52 39.01 6.31
CA GLY A 222 0.05 39.07 6.20
C GLY A 222 -0.57 38.20 5.10
N PHE A 223 0.21 37.45 4.30
CA PHE A 223 -0.32 36.66 3.18
C PHE A 223 -1.39 35.64 3.61
N GLU A 224 -1.16 34.91 4.72
CA GLU A 224 -2.13 33.91 5.21
C GLU A 224 -3.46 34.57 5.60
N GLU A 225 -3.43 35.75 6.23
CA GLU A 225 -4.63 36.50 6.57
C GLU A 225 -5.41 36.94 5.32
N LEU A 226 -4.70 37.50 4.33
CA LEU A 226 -5.32 37.90 3.06
C LEU A 226 -5.91 36.70 2.32
N MET A 227 -5.20 35.57 2.31
CA MET A 227 -5.63 34.36 1.62
C MET A 227 -6.87 33.76 2.29
N MET A 228 -6.90 33.68 3.62
CA MET A 228 -8.08 33.21 4.37
C MET A 228 -9.27 34.14 4.17
N ARG A 229 -9.07 35.46 4.19
CA ARG A 229 -10.10 36.45 3.86
C ARG A 229 -10.62 36.26 2.43
N LYS A 230 -9.73 35.98 1.47
CA LYS A 230 -10.15 35.73 0.09
C LYS A 230 -10.97 34.46 -0.03
N GLN A 231 -10.55 33.40 0.67
CA GLN A 231 -11.28 32.14 0.70
C GLN A 231 -12.68 32.31 1.29
N THR A 232 -12.81 33.02 2.43
CA THR A 232 -14.12 33.32 3.02
C THR A 232 -14.99 34.17 2.09
N GLU A 233 -14.41 35.20 1.44
CA GLU A 233 -15.12 36.01 0.45
C GLU A 233 -15.65 35.16 -0.72
N THR A 234 -14.83 34.26 -1.27
CA THR A 234 -15.28 33.38 -2.37
C THR A 234 -16.35 32.39 -1.94
N SER A 235 -16.25 31.85 -0.72
CA SER A 235 -17.26 30.97 -0.15
C SER A 235 -18.58 31.72 0.04
N PHE A 236 -18.51 32.93 0.61
CA PHE A 236 -19.66 33.79 0.83
C PHE A 236 -20.34 34.16 -0.50
N LYS A 237 -19.59 34.56 -1.53
CA LYS A 237 -20.15 34.89 -2.84
C LYS A 237 -20.89 33.73 -3.50
N LYS A 238 -20.41 32.49 -3.32
CA LYS A 238 -21.10 31.30 -3.84
C LYS A 238 -22.42 31.05 -3.12
N LEU A 239 -22.45 31.27 -1.80
CA LEU A 239 -23.69 31.17 -1.03
C LEU A 239 -24.65 32.29 -1.42
N ASP A 240 -24.16 33.52 -1.50
CA ASP A 240 -24.94 34.69 -1.86
C ASP A 240 -25.54 34.56 -3.27
N SER A 241 -24.78 34.08 -4.25
CA SER A 241 -25.32 33.78 -5.59
C SER A 241 -26.39 32.69 -5.54
N SER A 242 -26.17 31.61 -4.78
CA SER A 242 -27.17 30.54 -4.65
C SER A 242 -28.46 30.97 -3.96
N ILE A 243 -28.38 31.95 -3.05
CA ILE A 243 -29.54 32.50 -2.34
C ILE A 243 -30.27 33.50 -3.26
N ASN A 244 -29.53 34.39 -3.91
CA ASN A 244 -30.11 35.48 -4.69
C ASN A 244 -30.57 35.05 -6.10
N GLU A 245 -30.04 33.98 -6.70
CA GLU A 245 -30.58 33.38 -7.95
C GLU A 245 -32.03 32.89 -7.77
N THR A 246 -32.45 32.55 -6.54
CA THR A 246 -33.82 32.10 -6.29
C THR A 246 -34.85 33.23 -6.18
N TYR A 247 -34.41 34.50 -6.20
CA TYR A 247 -35.26 35.68 -6.01
C TYR A 247 -35.53 36.51 -7.27
N GLU A 248 -35.01 36.12 -8.44
CA GLU A 248 -35.56 36.57 -9.74
C GLU A 248 -36.84 35.77 -10.03
N LEU A 249 -37.91 36.07 -9.29
CA LEU A 249 -39.26 35.65 -9.63
C LEU A 249 -39.74 36.54 -10.79
N ASP A 250 -39.82 35.97 -11.99
CA ASP A 250 -40.48 36.56 -13.15
C ASP A 250 -41.92 36.93 -12.77
N TYR A 251 -42.13 38.21 -12.45
CA TYR A 251 -43.45 38.82 -12.31
C TYR A 251 -43.90 39.26 -13.70
N ASP A 252 -44.50 38.34 -14.45
CA ASP A 252 -45.32 38.61 -15.64
C ASP A 252 -46.82 38.55 -15.30
#